data_AF-A0A7X9EJD1-F1
#
_entry.id   AF-A0A7X9EJD1-F1
#
_cell.length_a   1.000
_cell.length_b   1.000
_cell.length_c   1.000
_cell.angle_alpha   90.00
_cell.angle_beta   90.00
_cell.angle_gamma   90.00
#
_symmetry.space_group_name_H-M   'P 1'
#
loop_
_entity.id
_entity.type
_entity.pdbx_description
1 polymer ?
#
loop_
_entity_poly.entity_id
_entity_poly.type
_entity_poly.pdbx_seq_one_letter_code
_entity_poly.pdbx_strand_id
1 'polypeptide(L)'
;NKIVIFADIYTPKLVAVLKNSKCSLLSEKGYLLEELCKDSDENCCTEYAQKNSLYIFTSKDVDVANLENGKSRLLVMEDIYKMVKAIQTYSYDIKTVKQEENMLNIETTNDKKFVFSFSDDIEIQLQRLVVVMNKIVEGGLKFKSLDLRFERPVMKN
;
A
#
# COMPACT_ATOMS: atom_id res chain seq x y z
N ASN A 1 24.05 3.92 38.42
CA ASN A 1 23.70 3.03 37.28
C ASN A 1 22.45 3.53 36.60
N LYS A 2 22.54 3.95 35.34
CA LYS A 2 21.40 4.38 34.52
C LYS A 2 21.38 3.50 33.29
N ILE A 3 20.29 2.77 33.09
CA ILE A 3 20.01 2.07 31.84
C ILE A 3 19.21 3.05 30.97
N VAL A 4 19.66 3.25 29.73
CA VAL A 4 18.93 4.03 28.72
C VAL A 4 18.47 3.06 27.66
N ILE A 5 17.15 2.98 27.46
CA ILE A 5 16.52 2.12 26.46
C ILE A 5 15.98 3.03 25.36
N PHE A 6 16.31 2.70 24.12
CA PHE A 6 15.69 3.27 22.93
C PHE A 6 14.80 2.18 22.31
N ALA A 7 13.53 2.49 22.11
CA ALA A 7 12.56 1.56 21.53
C ALA A 7 11.91 2.20 20.30
N ASP A 8 11.95 1.50 19.17
CA ASP A 8 11.21 1.87 17.97
C ASP A 8 9.76 1.40 18.11
N ILE A 9 8.81 2.34 18.06
CA ILE A 9 7.37 2.02 18.10
C ILE A 9 6.82 2.07 16.68
N TYR A 10 6.22 0.97 16.24
CA TYR A 10 5.58 0.86 14.93
C TYR A 10 4.07 0.79 15.09
N THR A 11 3.35 1.66 14.38
CA THR A 11 1.89 1.65 14.37
C THR A 11 1.36 0.76 13.26
N PRO A 12 0.33 -0.07 13.52
CA PRO A 12 -0.36 -0.82 12.48
C PRO A 12 -0.93 0.11 11.41
N LYS A 13 -0.80 -0.27 10.14
CA LYS A 13 -1.32 0.53 9.03
C LYS A 13 -2.12 -0.28 8.02
N LEU A 14 -1.78 -1.55 7.85
CA LEU A 14 -2.40 -2.40 6.85
C LEU A 14 -2.47 -3.86 7.29
N VAL A 15 -3.40 -4.59 6.71
CA VAL A 15 -3.46 -6.05 6.76
C VAL A 15 -3.00 -6.58 5.41
N ALA A 16 -1.99 -7.45 5.40
CA ALA A 16 -1.45 -8.07 4.20
C ALA A 16 -1.94 -9.52 4.07
N VAL A 17 -2.41 -9.87 2.86
CA VAL A 17 -2.70 -11.24 2.44
C VAL A 17 -1.66 -11.60 1.36
N LEU A 18 -0.72 -12.45 1.73
CA LEU A 18 0.46 -12.79 0.91
C LEU A 18 0.32 -14.20 0.29
N LYS A 19 1.33 -14.63 -0.48
CA LYS A 19 1.35 -15.88 -1.26
C LYS A 19 0.84 -17.13 -0.52
N ASN A 20 1.13 -17.25 0.78
CA ASN A 20 0.76 -18.40 1.60
C ASN A 20 -0.58 -18.22 2.35
N SER A 21 -1.43 -17.28 1.91
CA SER A 21 -2.70 -16.89 2.55
C SER A 21 -2.55 -16.49 4.03
N LYS A 22 -1.33 -16.14 4.45
CA LYS A 22 -1.07 -15.68 5.81
C LYS A 22 -1.51 -14.24 5.97
N CYS A 23 -2.44 -14.04 6.88
CA CYS A 23 -2.88 -12.72 7.28
C CYS A 23 -1.81 -12.07 8.17
N SER A 24 -1.30 -10.92 7.77
CA SER A 24 -0.23 -10.24 8.51
C SER A 24 -0.58 -8.80 8.80
N LEU A 25 -0.45 -8.39 10.06
CA LEU A 25 -0.54 -6.99 10.45
C LEU A 25 0.81 -6.33 10.19
N LEU A 26 0.85 -5.38 9.27
CA LEU A 26 2.08 -4.65 8.95
C LEU A 26 1.99 -3.18 9.38
N SER A 27 3.15 -2.65 9.74
CA SER A 27 3.35 -1.21 9.85
C SER A 27 3.35 -0.55 8.47
N GLU A 28 3.30 0.78 8.46
CA GLU A 28 3.33 1.60 7.25
C GLU A 28 4.59 1.37 6.38
N LYS A 29 5.72 1.01 6.99
CA LYS A 29 6.97 0.69 6.29
C LYS A 29 7.14 -0.80 5.95
N GLY A 30 6.10 -1.61 6.22
CA GLY A 30 6.07 -3.04 5.91
C GLY A 30 6.68 -3.97 6.95
N TYR A 31 7.07 -3.48 8.14
CA TYR A 31 7.47 -4.39 9.22
C TYR A 31 6.30 -5.22 9.70
N LEU A 32 6.52 -6.52 9.87
CA LEU A 32 5.58 -7.46 10.46
C LEU A 32 5.43 -7.17 11.95
N LEU A 33 4.20 -6.92 12.39
CA LEU A 33 3.86 -6.68 13.78
C LEU A 33 3.24 -7.93 14.40
N GLU A 34 2.34 -8.58 13.67
CA GLU A 34 1.60 -9.74 14.14
C GLU A 34 1.14 -10.62 12.97
N GLU A 35 1.17 -11.94 13.14
CA GLU A 35 0.46 -12.87 12.27
C GLU A 35 -0.98 -13.02 12.79
N LEU A 36 -1.95 -12.63 11.98
CA LEU A 36 -3.37 -12.68 12.30
C LEU A 36 -4.00 -14.00 11.79
N CYS A 37 -5.18 -14.31 12.31
CA CYS A 37 -6.07 -15.34 11.74
C CYS A 37 -5.44 -16.75 11.62
N LYS A 38 -4.57 -17.15 12.56
CA LYS A 38 -3.84 -18.43 12.53
C LYS A 38 -4.75 -19.67 12.44
N ASP A 39 -5.97 -19.56 12.95
CA ASP A 39 -6.94 -20.65 13.08
C ASP A 39 -8.31 -20.35 12.43
N SER A 40 -8.40 -19.38 11.50
CA SER A 40 -9.68 -18.83 11.02
C SER A 40 -9.87 -18.92 9.49
N ASP A 41 -11.13 -18.88 9.05
CA ASP A 41 -11.58 -18.83 7.65
C ASP A 41 -11.07 -17.60 6.87
N GLU A 42 -11.11 -17.68 5.53
CA GLU A 42 -10.60 -16.68 4.55
C GLU A 42 -11.08 -15.23 4.78
N ASN A 43 -12.20 -15.01 5.48
CA ASN A 43 -12.78 -13.69 5.69
C ASN A 43 -12.18 -12.88 6.86
N CYS A 44 -11.41 -13.52 7.76
CA CYS A 44 -10.91 -12.86 8.98
C CYS A 44 -10.02 -11.63 8.70
N CYS A 45 -9.20 -11.66 7.65
CA CYS A 45 -8.35 -10.53 7.29
C CYS A 45 -9.14 -9.27 6.95
N THR A 46 -10.18 -9.45 6.15
CA THR A 46 -11.02 -8.34 5.67
C THR A 46 -11.80 -7.74 6.83
N GLU A 47 -12.35 -8.57 7.72
CA GLU A 47 -13.06 -8.12 8.91
C GLU A 47 -12.14 -7.37 9.87
N TYR A 48 -10.93 -7.89 10.13
CA TYR A 48 -9.95 -7.22 10.98
C TYR A 48 -9.56 -5.86 10.41
N ALA A 49 -9.30 -5.80 9.10
CA ALA A 49 -8.93 -4.57 8.42
C ALA A 49 -10.04 -3.51 8.52
N GLN A 50 -11.29 -3.90 8.26
CA GLN A 50 -12.46 -3.02 8.36
C GLN A 50 -12.67 -2.50 9.79
N LYS A 51 -12.64 -3.39 10.79
CA LYS A 51 -12.83 -3.03 12.20
C LYS A 51 -11.80 -2.01 12.70
N ASN A 52 -10.58 -2.06 12.16
CA ASN A 52 -9.47 -1.22 12.58
C ASN A 52 -9.16 -0.08 11.59
N SER A 53 -10.00 0.12 10.57
CA SER A 53 -9.79 1.14 9.52
C SER A 53 -8.40 1.06 8.87
N LEU A 54 -7.94 -0.17 8.62
CA LEU A 54 -6.69 -0.48 7.94
C LEU A 54 -6.99 -0.80 6.48
N TYR A 55 -6.11 -0.38 5.56
CA TYR A 55 -6.24 -0.84 4.18
C TYR A 55 -5.71 -2.26 4.02
N ILE A 56 -6.19 -2.96 3.00
CA ILE A 56 -5.78 -4.33 2.71
C ILE A 56 -4.72 -4.31 1.62
N PHE A 57 -3.58 -4.93 1.86
CA PHE A 57 -2.60 -5.27 0.83
C PHE A 57 -2.76 -6.72 0.41
N THR A 58 -2.76 -7.00 -0.89
CA THR A 58 -2.83 -8.36 -1.42
C THR A 58 -1.77 -8.59 -2.49
N SER A 59 -1.12 -9.74 -2.42
CA SER A 59 -0.11 -10.16 -3.40
C SER A 59 0.05 -11.68 -3.41
N LYS A 60 0.31 -12.25 -4.59
CA LYS A 60 0.66 -13.66 -4.75
C LYS A 60 2.16 -13.89 -4.99
N ASP A 61 2.91 -12.82 -5.22
CA ASP A 61 4.29 -12.89 -5.70
C ASP A 61 5.31 -12.54 -4.60
N VAL A 62 4.88 -11.86 -3.54
CA VAL A 62 5.76 -11.40 -2.47
C VAL A 62 5.44 -12.09 -1.14
N ASP A 63 6.46 -12.17 -0.29
CA ASP A 63 6.34 -12.61 1.09
C ASP A 63 7.23 -11.74 1.99
N VAL A 64 7.08 -11.86 3.31
CA VAL A 64 7.89 -11.15 4.28
C VAL A 64 9.31 -11.74 4.32
N ALA A 65 10.33 -10.89 4.27
CA ALA A 65 11.73 -11.30 4.42
C ALA A 65 12.19 -11.11 5.88
N ASN A 66 13.01 -12.04 6.37
CA ASN A 66 13.69 -11.90 7.66
C ASN A 66 14.95 -11.04 7.49
N LEU A 67 15.09 -10.02 8.31
CA LEU A 67 16.25 -9.13 8.35
C LEU A 67 17.27 -9.66 9.38
N GLU A 68 18.54 -9.28 9.22
CA GLU A 68 19.64 -9.71 10.10
C GLU A 68 19.45 -9.31 11.57
N ASN A 69 18.64 -8.29 11.84
CA ASN A 69 18.31 -7.82 13.19
C ASN A 69 17.12 -8.57 13.83
N GLY A 70 16.67 -9.67 13.23
CA GLY A 70 15.56 -10.48 13.73
C GLY A 70 14.16 -9.88 13.47
N LYS A 71 14.05 -8.72 12.82
CA LYS A 71 12.77 -8.17 12.36
C LYS A 71 12.38 -8.79 11.02
N SER A 72 11.09 -8.91 10.74
CA SER A 72 10.59 -9.34 9.42
C SER A 72 9.95 -8.14 8.71
N ARG A 73 10.24 -7.96 7.42
CA ARG A 73 9.75 -6.81 6.62
C ARG A 73 9.34 -7.24 5.22
N LEU A 74 8.23 -6.71 4.74
CA LEU A 74 7.86 -6.77 3.34
C LEU A 74 8.64 -5.69 2.55
N LEU A 75 9.61 -6.12 1.75
CA LEU A 75 10.60 -5.21 1.14
C LEU A 75 9.97 -4.21 0.15
N VAL A 76 8.98 -4.65 -0.63
CA VAL A 76 8.26 -3.80 -1.60
C VAL A 76 7.44 -2.67 -0.95
N MET A 77 7.27 -2.68 0.37
CA MET A 77 6.45 -1.67 1.04
C MET A 77 7.07 -0.29 1.06
N GLU A 78 8.38 -0.16 0.83
CA GLU A 78 9.00 1.17 0.74
C GLU A 78 8.46 1.96 -0.45
N ASP A 79 8.38 1.28 -1.59
CA ASP A 79 7.87 1.84 -2.84
C ASP A 79 6.35 2.07 -2.77
N ILE A 80 5.62 1.08 -2.27
CA ILE A 80 4.18 1.18 -2.05
C ILE A 80 3.86 2.33 -1.10
N TYR A 81 4.64 2.50 -0.03
CA TYR A 81 4.48 3.60 0.91
C TYR A 81 4.57 4.97 0.23
N LYS A 82 5.57 5.17 -0.64
CA LYS A 82 5.71 6.43 -1.40
C LYS A 82 4.48 6.69 -2.27
N MET A 83 4.00 5.67 -3.00
CA MET A 83 2.81 5.77 -3.86
C MET A 83 1.55 6.09 -3.06
N VAL A 84 1.33 5.37 -1.96
CA VAL A 84 0.20 5.58 -1.05
C VAL A 84 0.22 7.00 -0.46
N LYS A 85 1.39 7.48 0.00
CA LYS A 85 1.51 8.84 0.53
C LYS A 85 1.22 9.90 -0.51
N ALA A 86 1.72 9.72 -1.73
CA ALA A 86 1.48 10.67 -2.81
C ALA A 86 -0.01 10.79 -3.14
N ILE A 87 -0.76 9.68 -3.13
CA ILE A 87 -2.22 9.68 -3.31
C ILE A 87 -2.94 10.35 -2.13
N GLN A 88 -2.53 10.04 -0.89
CA GLN A 88 -3.12 10.60 0.32
C GLN A 88 -2.96 12.12 0.43
N THR A 89 -1.90 12.71 -0.13
CA THR A 89 -1.73 14.18 -0.22
C THR A 89 -2.90 14.86 -0.94
N TYR A 90 -3.58 14.16 -1.84
CA TYR A 90 -4.78 14.65 -2.54
C TYR A 90 -6.09 14.26 -1.83
N SER A 91 -6.02 13.95 -0.53
CA SER A 91 -7.17 13.58 0.32
C SER A 91 -7.91 12.32 -0.13
N TYR A 92 -7.20 11.37 -0.72
CA TYR A 92 -7.74 10.05 -1.05
C TYR A 92 -7.33 9.02 0.00
N ASP A 93 -8.30 8.51 0.74
CA ASP A 93 -8.09 7.41 1.66
C ASP A 93 -8.02 6.07 0.92
N ILE A 94 -7.01 5.27 1.27
CA ILE A 94 -6.76 3.98 0.61
C ILE A 94 -7.66 2.92 1.23
N LYS A 95 -8.29 2.11 0.37
CA LYS A 95 -9.12 0.97 0.74
C LYS A 95 -8.36 -0.33 0.51
N THR A 96 -7.83 -0.51 -0.69
CA THR A 96 -7.07 -1.71 -1.08
C THR A 96 -5.84 -1.36 -1.88
N VAL A 97 -4.82 -2.21 -1.75
CA VAL A 97 -3.61 -2.20 -2.56
C VAL A 97 -3.41 -3.63 -3.04
N LYS A 98 -3.39 -3.83 -4.35
CA LYS A 98 -3.26 -5.15 -4.96
C LYS A 98 -2.08 -5.16 -5.90
N GLN A 99 -1.09 -6.00 -5.61
CA GLN A 99 0.02 -6.27 -6.52
C GLN A 99 -0.29 -7.53 -7.32
N GLU A 100 -0.17 -7.41 -8.64
CA GLU A 100 -0.32 -8.49 -9.61
C GLU A 100 0.85 -8.37 -10.59
N GLU A 101 1.77 -9.33 -10.56
CA GLU A 101 2.99 -9.28 -11.36
C GLU A 101 3.75 -7.97 -11.13
N ASN A 102 4.02 -7.19 -12.16
CA ASN A 102 4.71 -5.90 -12.03
C ASN A 102 3.74 -4.72 -11.85
N MET A 103 2.44 -4.95 -11.68
CA MET A 103 1.45 -3.88 -11.53
C MET A 103 1.01 -3.72 -10.07
N LEU A 104 0.83 -2.47 -9.66
CA LEU A 104 0.21 -2.11 -8.39
C LEU A 104 -1.09 -1.35 -8.66
N ASN A 105 -2.20 -1.92 -8.19
CA ASN A 105 -3.51 -1.29 -8.23
C ASN A 105 -3.84 -0.77 -6.83
N ILE A 106 -4.04 0.54 -6.69
CA ILE A 106 -4.44 1.18 -5.44
C ILE A 106 -5.86 1.68 -5.61
N GLU A 107 -6.78 1.15 -4.82
CA GLU A 107 -8.18 1.60 -4.79
C GLU A 107 -8.47 2.35 -3.51
N THR A 108 -9.26 3.39 -3.65
CA THR A 108 -9.61 4.34 -2.59
C THR A 108 -11.01 4.09 -2.06
N THR A 109 -11.34 4.69 -0.92
CA THR A 109 -12.67 4.55 -0.29
C THR A 109 -13.79 5.20 -1.12
N ASN A 110 -13.46 6.14 -2.01
CA ASN A 110 -14.39 6.77 -2.96
C ASN A 110 -14.29 6.19 -4.38
N ASP A 111 -13.87 4.93 -4.48
CA ASP A 111 -13.85 4.11 -5.70
C ASP A 111 -12.98 4.70 -6.84
N LYS A 112 -11.96 5.50 -6.50
CA LYS A 112 -10.88 5.85 -7.45
C LYS A 112 -9.82 4.77 -7.47
N LYS A 113 -9.30 4.50 -8.66
CA LYS A 113 -8.23 3.54 -8.90
C LYS A 113 -6.98 4.22 -9.45
N PHE A 114 -5.84 3.95 -8.86
CA PHE A 114 -4.52 4.36 -9.34
C PHE A 114 -3.74 3.11 -9.73
N VAL A 115 -3.06 3.15 -10.88
CA VAL A 115 -2.27 2.02 -11.38
C VAL A 115 -0.83 2.45 -11.58
N PHE A 116 0.10 1.73 -10.96
CA PHE A 116 1.55 1.89 -11.07
C PHE A 116 2.20 0.61 -11.59
N SER A 117 3.46 0.74 -11.99
CA SER A 117 4.34 -0.34 -12.41
C SER A 117 5.56 -0.40 -11.47
N PHE A 118 5.98 -1.61 -11.09
CA PHE A 118 7.29 -1.84 -10.45
C PHE A 118 8.42 -1.99 -11.48
N SER A 119 8.10 -2.13 -12.76
CA SER A 119 9.11 -2.23 -13.84
C SER A 119 9.69 -0.89 -14.25
N ASP A 120 8.98 0.20 -13.97
CA ASP A 120 9.38 1.56 -14.33
C ASP A 120 9.86 2.33 -13.10
N ASP A 121 10.63 3.39 -13.32
CA ASP A 121 11.08 4.28 -12.25
C ASP A 121 9.88 4.89 -11.51
N ILE A 122 9.82 4.63 -10.20
CA ILE A 122 8.72 5.06 -9.34
C ILE A 122 8.72 6.58 -9.19
N GLU A 123 9.89 7.22 -9.08
CA GLU A 123 9.98 8.67 -8.95
C GLU A 123 9.40 9.36 -10.19
N ILE A 124 9.62 8.80 -11.38
CA ILE A 124 9.00 9.29 -12.62
C ILE A 124 7.47 9.14 -12.57
N GLN A 125 6.95 8.00 -12.12
CA GLN A 125 5.50 7.79 -12.01
C GLN A 125 4.85 8.70 -10.95
N LEU A 126 5.55 8.99 -9.85
CA LEU A 126 5.11 9.94 -8.83
C LEU A 126 5.09 11.38 -9.37
N GLN A 127 6.09 11.80 -10.14
CA GLN A 127 6.09 13.10 -10.81
C GLN A 127 4.90 13.23 -11.78
N ARG A 128 4.62 12.17 -12.56
CA ARG A 128 3.45 12.12 -13.44
C ARG A 128 2.14 12.25 -12.67
N LEU A 129 2.02 11.56 -11.52
CA LEU A 129 0.86 11.68 -10.64
C LEU A 129 0.65 13.13 -10.22
N VAL A 130 1.70 13.81 -9.74
CA VAL A 130 1.61 15.20 -9.28
C VAL A 130 1.12 16.12 -10.40
N VAL A 131 1.71 16.02 -11.59
CA VAL A 131 1.33 16.86 -12.74
C VAL A 131 -0.14 16.65 -13.13
N VAL A 132 -0.60 15.40 -13.19
CA VAL A 132 -1.97 15.09 -13.61
C VAL A 132 -2.98 15.45 -12.52
N MET A 133 -2.68 15.17 -11.26
CA MET A 133 -3.58 15.46 -10.14
C MET A 133 -3.79 16.95 -9.95
N ASN A 134 -2.75 17.78 -10.09
CA ASN A 134 -2.90 19.24 -10.04
C ASN A 134 -3.89 19.72 -11.11
N LYS A 135 -3.79 19.22 -12.35
CA LYS A 135 -4.74 19.55 -13.42
C LYS A 135 -6.16 19.08 -13.12
N ILE A 136 -6.31 17.89 -12.54
CA ILE A 136 -7.62 17.35 -12.15
C ILE A 136 -8.26 18.24 -11.09
N VAL A 137 -7.51 18.65 -10.07
CA VAL A 137 -7.99 19.50 -8.98
C VAL A 137 -8.32 20.90 -9.48
N GLU A 138 -7.41 21.56 -10.20
CA GLU A 138 -7.61 22.90 -10.75
C GLU A 138 -8.77 22.95 -11.76
N GLY A 139 -8.91 21.92 -12.59
CA GLY A 139 -9.97 21.81 -13.59
C GLY A 139 -11.29 21.24 -13.07
N GLY A 140 -11.36 20.83 -11.79
CA GLY A 140 -12.54 20.16 -11.23
C GLY A 140 -12.93 18.88 -11.98
N LEU A 141 -11.96 18.18 -12.57
CA LEU A 141 -12.19 17.00 -13.40
C LEU A 141 -12.58 15.81 -12.52
N LYS A 142 -13.51 14.99 -13.01
CA LYS A 142 -13.85 13.70 -12.39
C LYS A 142 -13.17 12.59 -13.16
N PHE A 143 -12.68 11.59 -12.44
CA PHE A 143 -12.12 10.36 -13.01
C PHE A 143 -12.54 9.16 -12.17
N LYS A 144 -12.45 7.95 -12.74
CA LYS A 144 -12.57 6.67 -12.03
C LYS A 144 -11.22 5.98 -11.91
N SER A 145 -10.37 6.05 -12.94
CA SER A 145 -9.05 5.45 -12.89
C SER A 145 -7.97 6.33 -13.51
N LEU A 146 -6.77 6.28 -12.94
CA LEU A 146 -5.57 6.92 -13.46
C LEU A 146 -4.45 5.89 -13.55
N ASP A 147 -4.00 5.60 -14.77
CA ASP A 147 -2.89 4.67 -15.04
C ASP A 147 -1.61 5.46 -15.35
N LEU A 148 -0.62 5.35 -14.47
CA LEU A 148 0.60 6.16 -14.44
C LEU A 148 1.81 5.48 -15.10
N ARG A 149 1.63 4.24 -15.55
CA ARG A 149 2.68 3.42 -16.16
C ARG A 149 3.18 4.04 -17.47
N PHE A 150 2.31 4.73 -18.19
CA PHE A 150 2.61 5.35 -19.47
C PHE A 150 3.24 6.74 -19.31
N GLU A 151 4.10 7.13 -20.24
CA GLU A 151 4.67 8.50 -20.31
C GLU A 151 3.60 9.59 -20.29
N ARG A 152 2.49 9.32 -20.97
CA ARG A 152 1.26 10.10 -20.89
C ARG A 152 0.24 9.29 -20.09
N PRO A 153 -0.01 9.63 -18.81
CA PRO A 153 -0.94 8.88 -17.98
C PRO A 153 -2.33 8.78 -18.62
N VAL A 154 -2.95 7.63 -18.45
CA VAL A 154 -4.27 7.34 -19.04
C VAL A 154 -5.34 7.50 -17.98
N MET A 155 -6.26 8.45 -18.19
CA MET A 155 -7.40 8.71 -17.32
C MET A 155 -8.67 8.09 -17.92
N LYS A 156 -9.51 7.46 -17.09
CA LYS A 156 -10.85 6.97 -17.48
C LYS A 156 -11.91 7.48 -16.52
N ASN A 157 -13.14 7.63 -17.02
CA ASN A 157 -14.29 8.20 -16.30
C ASN A 157 -15.41 7.20 -16.00
#